data_AF-A0A7W1DA52-F1
#
_entry.id   AF-A0A7W1DA52-F1
#
_cell.length_a   1.000
_cell.length_b   1.000
_cell.length_c   1.000
_cell.angle_alpha   90.00
_cell.angle_beta   90.00
_cell.angle_gamma   90.00
#
_symmetry.space_group_name_H-M   'P 1'
#
loop_
_entity.id
_entity.type
_entity.pdbx_description
1 polymer ?
#
loop_
_entity_poly.entity_id
_entity_poly.type
_entity_poly.pdbx_seq_one_letter_code
_entity_poly.pdbx_strand_id
1 'polypeptide(L)'
;MDITYQSVALILKRLKDSEGQAAVDALIHKKDDRVRKEFEKWAILTYSDNRAVINEKKGADKGIDGVAYTRKSATEVLPVIISVKSGKIGRKEMGEMRGTIERENAAAGIMITRNEPTAPMIQEAKAAGQFKPENFSAFDRLQIVTVQEILDGAKMNLPLMEEVAKRARKAKVEKSQITLGFDER
;
A
#
# COMPACT_ATOMS: atom_id res chain seq x y z
N MET A 1 21.57 -0.33 17.14
CA MET A 1 20.69 0.85 17.25
C MET A 1 19.41 0.49 16.52
N ASP A 2 18.31 0.28 17.24
CA ASP A 2 17.04 -0.17 16.66
C ASP A 2 16.36 0.99 15.93
N ILE A 3 16.15 0.81 14.62
CA ILE A 3 15.41 1.76 13.79
C ILE A 3 13.96 1.31 13.77
N THR A 4 13.05 2.20 14.18
CA THR A 4 11.60 1.94 14.20
C THR A 4 10.88 2.84 13.19
N TYR A 5 9.65 2.47 12.80
CA TYR A 5 8.74 3.32 12.03
C TYR A 5 8.68 4.77 12.54
N GLN A 6 8.60 4.97 13.87
CA GLN A 6 8.54 6.30 14.47
C GLN A 6 9.83 7.09 14.24
N SER A 7 10.98 6.41 14.34
CA SER A 7 12.28 6.99 14.04
C SER A 7 12.39 7.40 12.57
N VAL A 8 11.90 6.58 11.63
CA VAL A 8 11.86 6.90 10.19
C VAL A 8 10.96 8.11 9.93
N ALA A 9 9.76 8.15 10.52
CA ALA A 9 8.85 9.28 10.40
C ALA A 9 9.47 10.61 10.87
N LEU A 10 10.16 10.58 12.01
CA LEU A 10 10.86 11.72 12.58
C LEU A 10 12.02 12.20 11.69
N ILE A 11 12.80 11.27 11.15
CA ILE A 11 13.90 11.60 10.23
C ILE A 11 13.35 12.26 8.97
N LEU A 12 12.34 11.66 8.34
CA LEU A 12 11.78 12.18 7.10
C LEU A 12 11.09 13.53 7.29
N LYS A 13 10.37 13.73 8.40
CA LYS A 13 9.72 15.02 8.72
C LYS A 13 10.73 16.16 8.91
N ARG A 14 11.92 15.86 9.45
CA ARG A 14 12.99 16.84 9.71
C ARG A 14 13.76 17.21 8.44
N LEU A 15 13.64 16.43 7.39
CA LEU A 15 14.40 16.57 6.15
C LEU A 15 13.53 17.05 4.99
N LYS A 16 12.51 17.88 5.23
CA LYS A 16 11.56 18.34 4.19
C LYS A 16 12.16 19.13 3.02
N ASP A 17 13.45 19.43 3.05
CA ASP A 17 14.18 20.12 1.98
C ASP A 17 14.88 19.10 1.03
N SER A 18 15.70 19.53 0.08
CA SER A 18 16.38 18.66 -0.91
C SER A 18 17.17 17.46 -0.31
N GLU A 19 17.45 17.50 0.99
CA GLU A 19 18.06 16.41 1.76
C GLU A 19 17.11 15.23 2.04
N GLY A 20 15.80 15.45 2.05
CA GLY A 20 14.78 14.42 2.31
C GLY A 20 14.80 13.31 1.29
N GLN A 21 14.96 13.69 0.02
CA GLN A 21 15.11 12.72 -1.06
C GLN A 21 16.36 11.86 -0.83
N ALA A 22 17.52 12.47 -0.56
CA ALA A 22 18.75 11.74 -0.28
C ALA A 22 18.64 10.80 0.94
N ALA A 23 17.89 11.18 1.97
CA ALA A 23 17.67 10.32 3.13
C ALA A 23 16.71 9.16 2.85
N VAL A 24 15.64 9.38 2.07
CA VAL A 24 14.79 8.29 1.57
C VAL A 24 15.64 7.31 0.76
N ASP A 25 16.53 7.82 -0.09
CA ASP A 25 17.44 7.01 -0.90
C ASP A 25 18.35 6.15 -0.03
N ALA A 26 18.96 6.75 0.99
CA ALA A 26 19.85 6.06 1.93
C ALA A 26 19.11 4.99 2.74
N LEU A 27 17.86 5.25 3.15
CA LEU A 27 17.02 4.30 3.89
C LEU A 27 16.61 3.11 3.03
N ILE A 28 16.23 3.37 1.78
CA ILE A 28 15.77 2.35 0.83
C ILE A 28 16.91 1.45 0.34
N HIS A 29 18.09 2.01 0.07
CA HIS A 29 19.24 1.29 -0.49
C HIS A 29 20.14 0.64 0.57
N LYS A 30 19.83 0.78 1.86
CA LYS A 30 20.55 0.03 2.89
C LYS A 30 20.40 -1.47 2.63
N LYS A 31 21.53 -2.19 2.66
CA LYS A 31 21.58 -3.67 2.60
C LYS A 31 20.81 -4.35 3.74
N ASP A 32 20.41 -3.60 4.76
CA ASP A 32 19.62 -4.09 5.88
C ASP A 32 18.13 -4.08 5.54
N ASP A 33 17.60 -5.28 5.25
CA ASP A 33 16.17 -5.56 5.00
C ASP A 33 15.25 -4.97 6.08
N ARG A 34 15.71 -4.76 7.32
CA ARG A 34 14.89 -4.21 8.41
C ARG A 34 14.53 -2.74 8.17
N VAL A 35 15.50 -1.92 7.75
CA VAL A 35 15.29 -0.49 7.51
C VAL A 35 14.31 -0.27 6.36
N ARG A 36 14.48 -1.05 5.29
CA ARG A 36 13.57 -1.04 4.15
C ARG A 36 12.13 -1.40 4.56
N LYS A 37 11.95 -2.44 5.38
CA LYS A 37 10.62 -2.84 5.85
C LYS A 37 9.96 -1.77 6.73
N GLU A 38 10.72 -1.14 7.62
CA GLU A 38 10.19 -0.04 8.44
C GLU A 38 9.83 1.18 7.59
N PHE A 39 10.54 1.43 6.48
CA PHE A 39 10.17 2.43 5.49
C PHE A 39 8.89 2.06 4.72
N GLU A 40 8.75 0.82 4.25
CA GLU A 40 7.55 0.36 3.55
C GLU A 40 6.32 0.46 4.48
N LYS A 41 6.47 0.00 5.72
CA LYS A 41 5.50 0.17 6.80
C LYS A 41 5.19 1.65 7.02
N TRP A 42 6.21 2.51 6.98
CA TRP A 42 6.03 3.94 7.15
C TRP A 42 5.13 4.55 6.08
N ALA A 43 5.44 4.28 4.82
CA ALA A 43 4.72 4.82 3.69
C ALA A 43 3.25 4.40 3.72
N ILE A 44 2.99 3.11 3.96
CA ILE A 44 1.64 2.54 3.97
C ILE A 44 0.82 3.12 5.14
N LEU A 45 1.34 3.10 6.37
CA LEU A 45 0.59 3.58 7.53
C LEU A 45 0.37 5.09 7.48
N THR A 46 1.35 5.85 7.00
CA THR A 46 1.23 7.30 6.89
C THR A 46 0.21 7.70 5.83
N TYR A 47 0.25 7.08 4.64
CA TYR A 47 -0.67 7.39 3.55
C TYR A 47 -2.10 6.94 3.84
N SER A 48 -2.26 5.75 4.43
CA SER A 48 -3.58 5.20 4.79
C SER A 48 -4.17 5.77 6.08
N ASP A 49 -3.47 6.68 6.76
CA ASP A 49 -3.84 7.17 8.09
C ASP A 49 -4.10 6.03 9.10
N ASN A 50 -3.17 5.06 9.13
CA ASN A 50 -3.22 3.84 9.94
C ASN A 50 -4.39 2.89 9.65
N ARG A 51 -5.12 3.07 8.54
CA ARG A 51 -6.27 2.23 8.17
C ARG A 51 -5.89 0.98 7.37
N ALA A 52 -4.67 0.90 6.85
CA ALA A 52 -4.17 -0.29 6.17
C ALA A 52 -3.58 -1.32 7.15
N VAL A 53 -3.61 -2.59 6.73
CA VAL A 53 -2.91 -3.70 7.37
C VAL A 53 -1.64 -4.00 6.59
N ILE A 54 -0.50 -4.06 7.29
CA ILE A 54 0.81 -4.39 6.68
C ILE A 54 0.90 -5.89 6.47
N ASN A 55 1.45 -6.29 5.32
CA ASN A 55 1.73 -7.67 5.03
C ASN A 55 3.17 -8.03 5.40
N GLU A 56 3.36 -8.71 6.53
CA GLU A 56 4.70 -9.04 7.04
C GLU A 56 5.30 -10.32 6.41
N LYS A 57 4.49 -11.13 5.70
CA LYS A 57 4.93 -12.41 5.14
C LYS A 57 5.45 -12.24 3.70
N LYS A 58 6.74 -12.52 3.48
CA LYS A 58 7.34 -12.60 2.13
C LYS A 58 6.67 -13.71 1.30
N GLY A 59 6.42 -13.44 0.02
CA GLY A 59 6.27 -14.46 -1.02
C GLY A 59 4.88 -15.02 -1.30
N ALA A 60 3.91 -14.88 -0.40
CA ALA A 60 2.55 -15.39 -0.63
C ALA A 60 1.75 -14.50 -1.59
N ASP A 61 1.83 -13.17 -1.40
CA ASP A 61 0.88 -12.22 -2.01
C ASP A 61 1.46 -11.43 -3.19
N LYS A 62 2.46 -12.00 -3.90
CA LYS A 62 3.00 -11.52 -5.20
C LYS A 62 3.24 -9.99 -5.32
N GLY A 63 3.72 -9.34 -4.26
CA GLY A 63 4.06 -7.91 -4.29
C GLY A 63 3.02 -6.97 -3.66
N ILE A 64 2.09 -7.49 -2.86
CA ILE A 64 1.20 -6.69 -2.00
C ILE A 64 1.86 -6.49 -0.64
N ASP A 65 2.18 -5.23 -0.34
CA ASP A 65 2.88 -4.82 0.90
C ASP A 65 1.89 -4.37 1.99
N GLY A 66 0.68 -3.94 1.59
CA GLY A 66 -0.40 -3.61 2.52
C GLY A 66 -1.78 -3.70 1.88
N VAL A 67 -2.81 -3.80 2.72
CA VAL A 67 -4.22 -3.86 2.29
C VAL A 67 -5.08 -2.96 3.15
N ALA A 68 -5.83 -2.07 2.52
CA ALA A 68 -6.96 -1.35 3.11
C ALA A 68 -8.29 -1.91 2.58
N TYR A 69 -9.40 -1.44 3.12
CA TYR A 69 -10.73 -1.86 2.67
C TYR A 69 -11.62 -0.64 2.44
N THR A 70 -12.26 -0.62 1.27
CA THR A 70 -13.21 0.42 0.85
C THR A 70 -14.61 -0.17 0.71
N ARG A 71 -15.64 0.67 0.87
CA ARG A 71 -17.01 0.25 0.59
C ARG A 71 -17.23 0.02 -0.91
N LYS A 72 -17.94 -1.06 -1.24
CA LYS A 72 -18.59 -1.27 -2.53
C LYS A 72 -20.08 -0.91 -2.45
N SER A 73 -20.73 -1.29 -1.35
CA SER A 73 -22.11 -0.97 -1.03
C SER A 73 -22.26 -0.64 0.46
N ALA A 74 -23.50 -0.53 0.95
CA ALA A 74 -23.78 -0.36 2.38
C ALA A 74 -23.30 -1.56 3.23
N THR A 75 -23.26 -2.77 2.66
CA THR A 75 -22.97 -4.02 3.37
C THR A 75 -21.73 -4.74 2.86
N GLU A 76 -21.24 -4.39 1.66
CA GLU A 76 -20.10 -5.04 1.03
C GLU A 76 -18.88 -4.13 0.98
N VAL A 77 -17.71 -4.73 1.24
CA VAL A 77 -16.40 -4.07 1.17
C VAL A 77 -15.48 -4.84 0.24
N LEU A 78 -14.58 -4.12 -0.41
CA LEU A 78 -13.55 -4.68 -1.28
C LEU A 78 -12.16 -4.23 -0.83
N PRO A 79 -11.13 -5.05 -1.09
CA PRO A 79 -9.77 -4.67 -0.77
C PRO A 79 -9.29 -3.53 -1.67
N VAL A 80 -8.41 -2.72 -1.10
CA VAL A 80 -7.55 -1.78 -1.80
C VAL A 80 -6.12 -2.22 -1.52
N ILE A 81 -5.44 -2.71 -2.55
CA ILE A 81 -4.09 -3.27 -2.42
C ILE A 81 -3.04 -2.16 -2.54
N ILE A 82 -1.98 -2.24 -1.76
CA ILE A 82 -0.93 -1.23 -1.71
C ILE A 82 0.40 -1.93 -1.94
N SER A 83 1.21 -1.41 -2.87
CA SER A 83 2.61 -1.82 -3.04
C SER A 83 3.54 -0.63 -2.95
N VAL A 84 4.65 -0.80 -2.24
CA VAL A 84 5.70 0.20 -2.10
C VAL A 84 6.89 -0.21 -2.96
N LYS A 85 7.32 0.68 -3.85
CA LYS A 85 8.42 0.42 -4.78
C LYS A 85 9.60 1.33 -4.46
N SER A 86 10.70 0.70 -4.09
CA SER A 86 11.98 1.33 -3.76
C SER A 86 12.80 1.74 -4.98
N GLY A 87 12.67 0.99 -6.07
CA GLY A 87 13.46 1.16 -7.30
C GLY A 87 12.76 2.00 -8.37
N LYS A 88 13.41 2.14 -9.52
CA LYS A 88 12.77 2.67 -10.72
C LYS A 88 11.62 1.75 -11.12
N ILE A 89 10.48 2.35 -11.39
CA ILE A 89 9.29 1.69 -11.92
C ILE A 89 8.91 2.32 -13.24
N GLY A 90 8.20 1.57 -14.08
CA GLY A 90 7.70 2.03 -15.36
C GLY A 90 6.29 1.51 -15.62
N ARG A 91 5.88 1.60 -16.89
CA ARG A 91 4.57 1.12 -17.35
C ARG A 91 4.32 -0.37 -17.02
N LYS A 92 5.37 -1.19 -17.06
CA LYS A 92 5.28 -2.64 -16.81
C LYS A 92 4.72 -2.92 -15.42
N GLU A 93 5.29 -2.30 -14.38
CA GLU A 93 4.86 -2.48 -13.00
C GLU A 93 3.41 -1.99 -12.78
N MET A 94 3.01 -0.94 -13.49
CA MET A 94 1.60 -0.49 -13.49
C MET A 94 0.67 -1.55 -14.07
N GLY A 95 1.04 -2.18 -15.18
CA GLY A 95 0.29 -3.27 -15.79
C GLY A 95 0.20 -4.51 -14.90
N GLU A 96 1.29 -4.87 -14.21
CA GLU A 96 1.31 -5.95 -13.22
C GLU A 96 0.40 -5.66 -12.03
N MET A 97 0.38 -4.42 -11.54
CA MET A 97 -0.55 -3.99 -10.51
C MET A 97 -2.00 -4.10 -10.98
N ARG A 98 -2.32 -3.70 -12.22
CA ARG A 98 -3.66 -3.91 -12.80
C ARG A 98 -4.07 -5.37 -12.77
N GLY A 99 -3.22 -6.28 -13.22
CA GLY A 99 -3.49 -7.72 -13.17
C GLY A 99 -3.65 -8.25 -11.73
N THR A 100 -2.94 -7.64 -10.77
CA THR A 100 -3.10 -7.97 -9.34
C THR A 100 -4.45 -7.50 -8.80
N ILE A 101 -4.90 -6.31 -9.16
CA ILE A 101 -6.23 -5.79 -8.78
C ILE A 101 -7.32 -6.76 -9.25
N GLU A 102 -7.24 -7.22 -10.50
CA GLU A 102 -8.20 -8.17 -11.08
C GLU A 102 -8.16 -9.53 -10.36
N ARG A 103 -6.96 -10.08 -10.19
CA ARG A 103 -6.74 -11.39 -9.55
C ARG A 103 -7.22 -11.43 -8.10
N GLU A 104 -7.07 -10.34 -7.36
CA GLU A 104 -7.49 -10.22 -5.96
C GLU A 104 -8.93 -9.70 -5.82
N ASN A 105 -9.65 -9.48 -6.92
CA ASN A 105 -10.98 -8.86 -6.96
C ASN A 105 -11.04 -7.55 -6.14
N ALA A 106 -10.00 -6.73 -6.27
CA ALA A 106 -9.85 -5.49 -5.54
C ALA A 106 -10.59 -4.33 -6.21
N ALA A 107 -11.05 -3.38 -5.38
CA ALA A 107 -11.64 -2.14 -5.86
C ALA A 107 -10.60 -1.23 -6.52
N ALA A 108 -9.40 -1.17 -5.95
CA ALA A 108 -8.28 -0.43 -6.48
C ALA A 108 -6.92 -0.97 -6.02
N GLY A 109 -5.87 -0.53 -6.70
CA GLY A 109 -4.47 -0.72 -6.33
C GLY A 109 -3.72 0.61 -6.30
N ILE A 110 -2.85 0.76 -5.30
CA ILE A 110 -2.07 1.97 -5.05
C ILE A 110 -0.60 1.60 -5.09
N MET A 111 0.15 2.26 -5.97
CA MET A 111 1.59 2.17 -6.03
C MET A 111 2.22 3.38 -5.36
N ILE A 112 2.95 3.14 -4.26
CA ILE A 112 3.77 4.15 -3.61
C ILE A 112 5.17 4.09 -4.23
N THR A 113 5.64 5.20 -4.79
CA THR A 113 6.94 5.30 -5.46
C THR A 113 7.77 6.43 -4.89
N ARG A 114 9.09 6.31 -5.01
CA ARG A 114 10.00 7.40 -4.66
C ARG A 114 10.11 8.45 -5.76
N ASN A 115 10.07 8.01 -7.01
CA ASN A 115 10.34 8.85 -8.18
C ASN A 115 9.03 9.35 -8.79
N GLU A 116 9.09 10.55 -9.37
CA GLU A 116 8.00 11.12 -10.16
C GLU A 116 7.52 10.12 -11.23
N PRO A 117 6.20 9.90 -11.35
CA PRO A 117 5.67 9.00 -12.35
C PRO A 117 5.86 9.56 -13.75
N THR A 118 6.28 8.69 -14.67
CA THR A 118 6.41 9.06 -16.08
C THR A 118 5.04 9.17 -16.75
N ALA A 119 4.95 9.91 -17.86
CA ALA A 119 3.70 10.03 -18.62
C ALA A 119 3.09 8.67 -19.03
N PRO A 120 3.88 7.66 -19.49
CA PRO A 120 3.35 6.32 -19.75
C PRO A 120 2.74 5.63 -18.52
N MET A 121 3.29 5.86 -17.32
CA MET A 121 2.73 5.30 -16.09
C MET A 121 1.38 5.94 -15.74
N ILE A 122 1.29 7.26 -15.86
CA ILE A 122 0.05 8.00 -15.62
C ILE A 122 -1.04 7.57 -16.62
N GLN A 123 -0.67 7.36 -17.89
CA GLN A 123 -1.59 6.86 -18.91
C GLN A 123 -2.08 5.44 -18.58
N GLU A 124 -1.17 4.54 -18.18
CA GLU A 124 -1.54 3.17 -17.78
C GLU A 124 -2.48 3.16 -16.56
N ALA A 125 -2.21 4.03 -15.59
CA ALA A 125 -3.07 4.21 -14.41
C ALA A 125 -4.49 4.64 -14.81
N LYS A 126 -4.60 5.69 -15.65
CA LYS A 126 -5.89 6.17 -16.16
C LYS A 126 -6.63 5.13 -17.00
N ALA A 127 -5.90 4.36 -17.82
CA ALA A 127 -6.46 3.31 -18.66
C ALA A 127 -7.05 2.15 -17.85
N ALA A 128 -6.67 1.98 -16.57
CA ALA A 128 -7.30 1.01 -15.68
C ALA A 128 -8.75 1.39 -15.30
N GLY A 129 -9.19 2.62 -15.61
CA GLY A 129 -10.55 3.09 -15.38
C GLY A 129 -10.85 3.42 -13.92
N GLN A 130 -12.14 3.57 -13.62
CA GLN A 130 -12.62 3.97 -12.30
C GLN A 130 -13.51 2.90 -11.68
N PHE A 131 -13.47 2.80 -10.36
CA PHE A 131 -14.44 2.05 -9.57
C PHE A 131 -15.48 3.02 -8.99
N LYS A 132 -16.76 2.68 -9.15
CA LYS A 132 -17.88 3.46 -8.62
C LYS A 132 -18.59 2.63 -7.54
N PRO A 133 -18.40 2.94 -6.26
CA PRO A 133 -19.22 2.34 -5.20
C PRO A 133 -20.65 2.88 -5.24
N GLU A 134 -21.59 2.11 -4.71
CA GLU A 134 -22.97 2.58 -4.50
C GLU A 134 -22.99 3.76 -3.53
N ASN A 135 -23.66 4.84 -3.90
CA ASN A 135 -23.82 6.05 -3.08
C ASN A 135 -22.52 6.80 -2.73
N PHE A 136 -21.39 6.47 -3.34
CA PHE A 136 -20.13 7.22 -3.20
C PHE A 136 -19.58 7.66 -4.56
N SER A 137 -18.73 8.68 -4.59
CA SER A 137 -18.05 9.12 -5.81
C SER A 137 -17.14 8.03 -6.39
N ALA A 138 -16.98 8.03 -7.71
CA ALA A 138 -16.01 7.14 -8.36
C ALA A 138 -14.58 7.54 -8.01
N PHE A 139 -13.67 6.57 -8.07
CA PHE A 139 -12.23 6.79 -7.92
C PHE A 139 -11.43 5.91 -8.86
N ASP A 140 -10.21 6.30 -9.17
CA ASP A 140 -9.33 5.56 -10.09
C ASP A 140 -8.98 4.18 -9.52
N ARG A 141 -9.10 3.14 -10.35
CA ARG A 141 -8.78 1.76 -9.99
C ARG A 141 -7.29 1.57 -9.76
N LEU A 142 -6.46 2.34 -10.45
CA LEU A 142 -5.01 2.27 -10.31
C LEU A 142 -4.46 3.66 -10.05
N GLN A 143 -3.79 3.81 -8.91
CA GLN A 143 -3.27 5.09 -8.44
C GLN A 143 -1.76 4.99 -8.23
N ILE A 144 -1.08 6.11 -8.43
CA ILE A 144 0.34 6.28 -8.12
C ILE A 144 0.43 7.44 -7.13
N VAL A 145 1.20 7.25 -6.07
CA VAL A 145 1.51 8.31 -5.12
C VAL A 145 3.00 8.31 -4.84
N THR A 146 3.59 9.48 -4.79
CA THR A 146 4.99 9.65 -4.47
C THR A 146 5.20 9.74 -2.96
N VAL A 147 6.38 9.35 -2.51
CA VAL A 147 6.83 9.57 -1.13
C VAL A 147 6.81 11.06 -0.80
N GLN A 148 7.18 11.91 -1.76
CA GLN A 148 7.15 13.36 -1.60
C GLN A 148 5.74 13.88 -1.31
N GLU A 149 4.73 13.45 -2.09
CA GLU A 149 3.33 13.79 -1.82
C GLU A 149 2.88 13.37 -0.42
N ILE A 150 3.30 12.18 0.06
CA ILE A 150 2.99 11.72 1.42
C ILE A 150 3.63 12.63 2.48
N LEU A 151 4.87 13.08 2.26
CA LEU A 151 5.56 14.03 3.15
C LEU A 151 4.89 15.41 3.14
N ASP A 152 4.32 15.81 2.01
CA ASP A 152 3.57 17.05 1.84
C ASP A 152 2.14 16.96 2.38
N GLY A 153 1.75 15.78 2.88
CA GLY A 153 0.51 15.56 3.61
C GLY A 153 -0.57 14.86 2.81
N ALA A 154 -0.27 14.33 1.63
CA ALA A 154 -1.21 13.51 0.88
C ALA A 154 -1.66 12.30 1.70
N LYS A 155 -2.97 12.05 1.68
CA LYS A 155 -3.63 10.94 2.36
C LYS A 155 -4.53 10.20 1.38
N MET A 156 -4.74 8.92 1.66
CA MET A 156 -5.66 8.09 0.90
C MET A 156 -7.09 8.65 1.03
N ASN A 157 -7.61 9.19 -0.07
CA ASN A 157 -8.96 9.74 -0.13
C ASN A 157 -9.93 8.73 -0.76
N LEU A 158 -10.27 7.70 0.02
CA LEU A 158 -11.26 6.68 -0.35
C LEU A 158 -12.27 6.53 0.81
N PRO A 159 -13.51 6.08 0.56
CA PRO A 159 -14.46 5.76 1.61
C PRO A 159 -14.05 4.48 2.36
N LEU A 160 -12.98 4.60 3.15
CA LEU A 160 -12.37 3.52 3.92
C LEU A 160 -13.23 3.18 5.13
N MET A 161 -13.34 1.89 5.46
CA MET A 161 -13.95 1.45 6.74
C MET A 161 -12.87 1.08 7.75
N GLU A 162 -12.79 1.85 8.85
CA GLU A 162 -11.87 1.57 9.97
C GLU A 162 -12.15 0.23 10.67
N GLU A 163 -13.42 -0.19 10.74
CA GLU A 163 -13.81 -1.42 11.44
C GLU A 163 -13.43 -2.71 10.69
N VAL A 164 -13.30 -2.66 9.36
CA VAL A 164 -13.03 -3.85 8.54
C VAL A 164 -11.57 -4.27 8.65
N ALA A 165 -10.63 -3.34 8.78
CA ALA A 165 -9.23 -3.68 9.04
C ALA A 165 -9.08 -4.52 10.33
N LYS A 166 -9.88 -4.23 11.37
CA LYS A 166 -9.93 -5.03 12.61
C LYS A 166 -10.59 -6.40 12.42
N ARG A 167 -11.70 -6.47 11.66
CA ARG A 167 -12.41 -7.73 11.39
C ARG A 167 -11.65 -8.67 10.43
N ALA A 168 -10.99 -8.14 9.41
CA ALA A 168 -10.14 -8.90 8.50
C ALA A 168 -8.90 -9.47 9.22
N ARG A 169 -8.30 -8.72 10.16
CA ARG A 169 -7.26 -9.24 11.07
C ARG A 169 -7.77 -10.43 11.88
N LYS A 170 -8.97 -10.35 12.47
CA LYS A 170 -9.58 -11.49 13.19
C LYS A 170 -9.85 -12.70 12.27
N ALA A 171 -10.44 -12.48 11.10
CA ALA A 171 -10.79 -13.55 10.16
C ALA A 171 -9.55 -14.27 9.57
N LYS A 172 -8.44 -13.56 9.33
CA LYS A 172 -7.15 -14.18 8.90
C LYS A 172 -6.53 -15.03 10.03
N VAL A 173 -6.64 -14.58 11.28
CA VAL A 173 -6.16 -15.34 12.47
C VAL A 173 -6.98 -16.61 12.67
N GLU A 174 -8.31 -16.53 12.60
CA GLU A 174 -9.21 -17.68 12.73
C GLU A 174 -8.98 -18.71 11.62
N LYS A 175 -8.84 -18.28 10.35
CA LYS A 175 -8.51 -19.20 9.25
C LYS A 175 -7.16 -19.91 9.47
N SER A 176 -6.15 -19.21 10.00
CA SER A 176 -4.84 -19.83 10.27
C SER A 176 -4.86 -20.84 11.42
N GLN A 177 -5.75 -20.66 12.42
CA GLN A 177 -5.93 -21.62 13.51
C GLN A 177 -6.69 -22.87 13.06
N ILE A 178 -7.65 -22.73 12.13
CA ILE A 178 -8.42 -23.87 11.61
C ILE A 178 -7.54 -24.78 10.72
N THR A 179 -6.58 -24.23 9.98
CA THR A 179 -5.67 -25.03 9.13
C THR A 179 -4.63 -25.83 9.93
N LEU A 180 -4.35 -25.46 11.18
CA LEU A 180 -3.40 -26.17 12.06
C LEU A 180 -4.04 -27.32 12.86
N GLY A 181 -5.35 -27.57 12.70
CA GLY A 181 -6.12 -28.51 13.54
C GLY A 181 -6.60 -29.80 12.87
N PHE A 182 -6.26 -30.07 11.60
CA PHE A 182 -6.72 -31.26 10.90
C PHE A 182 -5.61 -31.85 10.03
N ASP A 183 -4.63 -32.48 10.68
CA ASP A 183 -3.84 -33.52 10.03
C ASP A 183 -3.27 -34.51 11.07
N GLU A 184 -4.16 -35.27 11.70
CA GLU A 184 -3.81 -36.56 12.29
C GLU A 184 -5.01 -37.51 12.19
N ARG A 185 -5.01 -38.34 11.14
CA ARG A 185 -5.39 -39.75 11.21
C ARG A 185 -4.98 -40.52 9.97
#